data_AF-A0A2M6ZZ74-F1
#
_entry.id   AF-A0A2M6ZZ74-F1
#
_cell.length_a   1.000
_cell.length_b   1.000
_cell.length_c   1.000
_cell.angle_alpha   90.00
_cell.angle_beta   90.00
_cell.angle_gamma   90.00
#
_symmetry.space_group_name_H-M   'P 1'
#
loop_
_entity.id
_entity.type
_entity.pdbx_description
1 polymer ?
#
loop_
_entity_poly.entity_id
_entity_poly.type
_entity_poly.pdbx_seq_one_letter_code
_entity_poly.pdbx_strand_id
1 'polypeptide(L)'
;MLISRYKQIINLALAILICSLLLTGCATNRFQPQGWAGPMVAEGILYAGSMKGKIVALDVSSRNKVWEFTPEAPQSATSPLLGCAPSSPSTVIYGTPAVAADMVYFGDYKGKVYALDAESGVKRWDYTTDGPIIGSPAIAGNAVVVGSSDGKLYALDAQTGASLWNEPFATEGEIWCDPVVADNLIYFGNLDHKLYAVDLESGQLVWERDFEGAIASTPLVVEGRLYIGTFESKFYALDAATGGPKWVQPFEAENWFWTKPAFSEGTIYVGSLDSNIYALDAKTGGRKWAKQTGGEIRSAAVIVDGVLVVASNDGKVYGLDPRNGNEKWAPRDLDVPILAHPWTEENKVYLADQKNMLHALEAETGREIWSTAIE
;
A
#
# COMPACT_ATOMS: atom_id res chain seq x y z
N MET A 1 -14.30 -17.02 -64.90
CA MET A 1 -15.47 -16.54 -64.12
C MET A 1 -15.39 -16.88 -62.63
N LEU A 2 -14.83 -18.04 -62.22
CA LEU A 2 -14.68 -18.42 -60.80
C LEU A 2 -13.67 -17.56 -59.99
N ILE A 3 -12.57 -17.11 -60.59
CA ILE A 3 -11.50 -16.36 -59.88
C ILE A 3 -11.95 -14.94 -59.47
N SER A 4 -12.83 -14.31 -60.23
CA SER A 4 -13.36 -12.95 -59.95
C SER A 4 -14.34 -12.96 -58.76
N ARG A 5 -15.17 -13.99 -58.62
CA ARG A 5 -16.07 -14.14 -57.47
C ARG A 5 -15.31 -14.40 -56.18
N TYR A 6 -14.18 -15.12 -56.25
CA TYR A 6 -13.34 -15.40 -55.08
C TYR A 6 -12.66 -14.12 -54.53
N LYS A 7 -12.18 -13.23 -55.40
CA LYS A 7 -11.61 -11.93 -54.99
C LYS A 7 -12.64 -10.97 -54.39
N GLN A 8 -13.88 -10.97 -54.89
CA GLN A 8 -14.96 -10.15 -54.30
C GLN A 8 -15.38 -10.63 -52.91
N ILE A 9 -15.42 -11.94 -52.68
CA ILE A 9 -15.74 -12.52 -51.36
C ILE A 9 -14.63 -12.22 -50.35
N ILE A 10 -13.35 -12.30 -50.75
CA ILE A 10 -12.21 -11.96 -49.88
C ILE A 10 -12.21 -10.47 -49.51
N ASN A 11 -12.45 -9.57 -50.47
CA ASN A 11 -12.49 -8.13 -50.18
C ASN A 11 -13.69 -7.73 -49.30
N LEU A 12 -14.84 -8.40 -49.47
CA LEU A 12 -16.01 -8.18 -48.62
C LEU A 12 -15.77 -8.73 -47.19
N ALA A 13 -15.13 -9.88 -47.07
CA ALA A 13 -14.73 -10.45 -45.78
C ALA A 13 -13.69 -9.57 -45.06
N LEU A 14 -12.72 -9.00 -45.79
CA LEU A 14 -11.73 -8.08 -45.23
C LEU A 14 -12.37 -6.76 -44.79
N ALA A 15 -13.32 -6.22 -45.56
CA ALA A 15 -14.06 -5.02 -45.18
C ALA A 15 -14.97 -5.24 -43.96
N ILE A 16 -15.59 -6.42 -43.84
CA ILE A 16 -16.38 -6.80 -42.65
C ILE A 16 -15.46 -7.02 -41.43
N LEU A 17 -14.26 -7.59 -41.61
CA LEU A 17 -13.27 -7.75 -40.54
C LEU A 17 -12.71 -6.39 -40.06
N ILE A 18 -12.47 -5.45 -40.98
CA ILE A 18 -12.03 -4.09 -40.65
C ILE A 18 -13.17 -3.29 -40.00
N CYS A 19 -14.41 -3.42 -40.47
CA CYS A 19 -15.58 -2.82 -39.83
C CYS A 19 -15.88 -3.45 -38.45
N SER A 20 -15.65 -4.75 -38.25
CA SER A 20 -15.81 -5.39 -36.93
C SER A 20 -14.67 -5.04 -35.97
N LEU A 21 -13.45 -4.81 -36.46
CA LEU A 21 -12.35 -4.23 -35.69
C LEU A 21 -12.59 -2.75 -35.32
N LEU A 22 -13.33 -2.00 -36.14
CA LEU A 22 -13.75 -0.63 -35.83
C LEU A 22 -14.99 -0.57 -34.90
N LEU A 23 -15.83 -1.62 -34.90
CA LEU A 23 -17.05 -1.72 -34.06
C LEU A 23 -16.86 -2.49 -32.74
N THR A 24 -15.68 -3.07 -32.50
CA THR A 24 -15.30 -3.69 -31.20
C THR A 24 -14.66 -2.69 -30.24
N GLY A 25 -14.56 -1.42 -30.62
CA GLY A 25 -14.07 -0.33 -29.79
C GLY A 25 -15.11 0.26 -28.84
N CYS A 26 -15.88 -0.55 -28.09
CA CYS A 26 -16.67 -0.09 -26.93
C CYS A 26 -17.13 -1.28 -26.05
N ALA A 27 -16.22 -2.21 -25.74
CA ALA A 27 -16.41 -3.15 -24.65
C ALA A 27 -15.07 -3.37 -23.95
N THR A 28 -14.46 -2.28 -23.46
CA THR A 28 -13.50 -2.44 -22.38
C THR A 28 -14.33 -2.84 -21.17
N ASN A 29 -14.20 -4.10 -20.74
CA ASN A 29 -14.51 -4.49 -19.38
C ASN A 29 -13.52 -3.70 -18.51
N ARG A 30 -13.86 -2.44 -18.20
CA ARG A 30 -12.98 -1.52 -17.49
C ARG A 30 -12.94 -2.02 -16.06
N PHE A 31 -11.96 -2.86 -15.75
CA PHE A 31 -11.46 -2.97 -14.39
C PHE A 31 -11.14 -1.54 -13.95
N GLN A 32 -12.05 -0.94 -13.16
CA GLN A 32 -11.72 0.27 -12.45
C GLN A 32 -10.61 -0.12 -11.48
N PRO A 33 -9.44 0.54 -11.50
CA PRO A 33 -8.42 0.28 -10.49
C PRO A 33 -9.06 0.44 -9.10
N GLN A 34 -9.00 -0.62 -8.29
CA GLN A 34 -9.50 -0.63 -6.92
C GLN A 34 -8.34 -0.27 -6.00
N GLY A 35 -8.58 0.68 -5.09
CA GLY A 35 -7.61 1.03 -4.05
C GLY A 35 -7.50 -0.07 -3.01
N TRP A 36 -6.48 0.01 -2.17
CA TRP A 36 -6.32 -0.90 -1.03
C TRP A 36 -5.82 -0.16 0.22
N ALA A 37 -6.18 1.13 0.35
CA ALA A 37 -5.85 1.91 1.53
C ALA A 37 -6.31 1.22 2.81
N GLY A 38 -5.40 1.03 3.76
CA GLY A 38 -5.71 0.57 5.11
C GLY A 38 -6.60 1.56 5.85
N PRO A 39 -7.37 1.09 6.84
CA PRO A 39 -7.89 1.99 7.85
C PRO A 39 -6.74 2.52 8.72
N MET A 40 -6.95 3.65 9.36
CA MET A 40 -6.09 4.20 10.40
C MET A 40 -6.98 4.76 11.50
N VAL A 41 -6.68 4.48 12.77
CA VAL A 41 -7.43 5.01 13.91
C VAL A 41 -6.55 5.96 14.71
N ALA A 42 -7.07 7.16 14.98
CA ALA A 42 -6.47 8.14 15.89
C ALA A 42 -7.57 8.81 16.71
N GLU A 43 -7.35 8.90 18.02
CA GLU A 43 -8.22 9.62 18.96
C GLU A 43 -9.70 9.21 18.87
N GLY A 44 -9.97 7.93 18.60
CA GLY A 44 -11.33 7.39 18.45
C GLY A 44 -12.00 7.65 17.10
N ILE A 45 -11.30 8.26 16.15
CA ILE A 45 -11.74 8.44 14.77
C ILE A 45 -11.00 7.48 13.84
N LEU A 46 -11.74 6.78 12.99
CA LEU A 46 -11.21 5.92 11.94
C LEU A 46 -11.23 6.66 10.60
N TYR A 47 -10.07 6.73 9.96
CA TYR A 47 -9.87 7.28 8.62
C TYR A 47 -9.65 6.14 7.62
N ALA A 48 -10.37 6.13 6.51
CA ALA A 48 -10.23 5.10 5.48
C ALA A 48 -10.42 5.68 4.07
N GLY A 49 -9.66 5.14 3.12
CA GLY A 49 -9.86 5.38 1.70
C GLY A 49 -10.98 4.50 1.14
N SER A 50 -11.92 5.07 0.40
CA SER A 50 -12.95 4.31 -0.31
C SER A 50 -12.46 3.81 -1.66
N MET A 51 -13.11 2.75 -2.16
CA MET A 51 -12.88 2.23 -3.52
C MET A 51 -13.26 3.23 -4.63
N LYS A 52 -13.96 4.32 -4.28
CA LYS A 52 -14.32 5.41 -5.20
C LYS A 52 -13.39 6.61 -5.09
N GLY A 53 -12.34 6.52 -4.27
CA GLY A 53 -11.34 7.57 -4.16
C GLY A 53 -11.58 8.63 -3.11
N LYS A 54 -12.48 8.40 -2.15
CA LYS A 54 -12.72 9.35 -1.07
C LYS A 54 -11.90 9.00 0.16
N ILE A 55 -11.64 9.98 1.02
CA ILE A 55 -11.30 9.72 2.42
C ILE A 55 -12.55 9.91 3.25
N VAL A 56 -12.84 8.96 4.14
CA VAL A 56 -13.96 9.01 5.07
C VAL A 56 -13.43 8.94 6.49
N ALA A 57 -13.93 9.81 7.36
CA ALA A 57 -13.71 9.76 8.80
C ALA A 57 -14.98 9.28 9.51
N LEU A 58 -14.85 8.25 10.34
CA LEU A 58 -15.93 7.66 11.12
C LEU A 58 -15.59 7.70 12.60
N ASP A 59 -16.55 8.05 13.45
CA ASP A 59 -16.40 7.86 14.88
C ASP A 59 -16.47 6.36 15.20
N VAL A 60 -15.43 5.81 15.84
CA VAL A 60 -15.30 4.35 16.08
C VAL A 60 -16.42 3.79 16.95
N SER A 61 -16.95 4.60 17.88
CA SER A 61 -17.94 4.15 18.86
C SER A 61 -19.35 4.04 18.27
N SER A 62 -19.76 5.07 17.54
CA SER A 62 -21.08 5.22 16.94
C SER A 62 -21.14 4.64 15.52
N ARG A 63 -19.99 4.58 14.84
CA ARG A 63 -19.82 4.30 13.40
C ARG A 63 -20.44 5.35 12.49
N ASN A 64 -20.79 6.52 13.05
CA ASN A 64 -21.33 7.61 12.26
C ASN A 64 -20.20 8.29 11.50
N LYS A 65 -20.49 8.64 10.25
CA LYS A 65 -19.60 9.48 9.46
C LYS A 65 -19.49 10.86 10.08
N VAL A 66 -18.25 11.25 10.40
CA VAL A 66 -17.90 12.60 10.86
C VAL A 66 -17.82 13.52 9.65
N TRP A 67 -17.01 13.14 8.67
CA TRP A 67 -16.86 13.85 7.40
C TRP A 67 -16.43 12.91 6.27
N GLU A 68 -16.58 13.38 5.03
CA GLU A 68 -15.96 12.77 3.84
C GLU A 68 -15.27 13.85 3.02
N PHE A 69 -14.15 13.47 2.40
CA PHE A 69 -13.43 14.29 1.44
C PHE A 69 -13.36 13.55 0.10
N THR A 70 -13.72 14.26 -0.97
CA THR A 70 -13.56 13.78 -2.35
C THR A 70 -12.46 14.58 -3.02
N PRO A 71 -11.32 13.96 -3.40
CA PRO A 71 -10.29 14.60 -4.20
C PRO A 71 -10.86 15.23 -5.46
N GLU A 72 -10.34 16.40 -5.81
CA GLU A 72 -10.82 17.19 -6.94
C GLU A 72 -10.69 16.40 -8.26
N ALA A 73 -11.75 16.44 -9.09
CA ALA A 73 -11.67 15.93 -10.45
C ALA A 73 -10.76 16.85 -11.29
N PRO A 74 -10.02 16.31 -12.29
CA PRO A 74 -9.24 17.17 -13.17
C PRO A 74 -10.15 18.20 -13.84
N GLN A 75 -9.69 19.45 -13.96
CA GLN A 75 -10.27 20.34 -14.96
C GLN A 75 -9.98 19.71 -16.32
N SER A 76 -11.00 19.13 -16.96
CA SER A 76 -10.83 18.54 -18.28
C SER A 76 -10.38 19.63 -19.25
N ALA A 77 -9.25 19.42 -19.93
CA ALA A 77 -9.01 20.10 -21.20
C ALA A 77 -10.12 19.66 -22.15
N THR A 78 -11.16 20.48 -22.31
CA THR A 78 -12.24 20.22 -23.25
C THR A 78 -11.66 20.26 -24.66
N SER A 79 -11.45 19.10 -25.28
CA SER A 79 -11.24 19.03 -26.73
C SER A 79 -12.62 18.98 -27.41
N PRO A 80 -13.05 20.02 -28.15
CA PRO A 80 -14.44 20.12 -28.63
C PRO A 80 -14.79 19.17 -29.80
N LEU A 81 -13.85 18.35 -30.26
CA LEU A 81 -13.93 17.76 -31.60
C LEU A 81 -14.42 16.30 -31.66
N LEU A 82 -14.44 15.57 -30.55
CA LEU A 82 -14.94 14.19 -30.49
C LEU A 82 -15.68 14.01 -29.16
N GLY A 83 -17.00 13.84 -29.21
CA GLY A 83 -17.91 13.76 -28.04
C GLY A 83 -17.74 12.55 -27.11
N CYS A 84 -16.52 12.03 -26.98
CA CYS A 84 -16.13 11.09 -25.94
C CYS A 84 -15.25 11.83 -24.95
N ALA A 85 -15.84 12.38 -23.89
CA ALA A 85 -15.04 12.74 -22.73
C ALA A 85 -14.35 11.45 -22.24
N PRO A 86 -13.02 11.39 -22.12
CA PRO A 86 -12.41 10.31 -21.36
C PRO A 86 -13.02 10.40 -19.96
N SER A 87 -13.72 9.34 -19.52
CA SER A 87 -14.08 9.19 -18.12
C SER A 87 -12.78 9.37 -17.33
N SER A 88 -12.70 10.42 -16.52
CA SER A 88 -11.53 10.63 -15.69
C SER A 88 -11.27 9.33 -14.93
N PRO A 89 -10.04 8.79 -14.90
CA PRO A 89 -9.76 7.69 -13.98
C PRO A 89 -10.21 8.14 -12.59
N SER A 90 -10.93 7.25 -11.91
CA SER A 90 -11.25 7.44 -10.49
C SER A 90 -9.98 7.86 -9.78
N THR A 91 -10.05 8.87 -8.92
CA THR A 91 -8.95 9.09 -7.99
C THR A 91 -8.85 7.82 -7.16
N VAL A 92 -7.74 7.10 -7.16
CA VAL A 92 -7.60 5.86 -6.39
C VAL A 92 -6.60 6.13 -5.28
N ILE A 93 -6.91 5.62 -4.08
CA ILE A 93 -6.07 5.76 -2.90
C ILE A 93 -5.56 4.37 -2.55
N TYR A 94 -4.24 4.21 -2.61
CA TYR A 94 -3.56 2.95 -2.35
C TYR A 94 -2.89 2.93 -0.97
N GLY A 95 -2.22 4.02 -0.62
CA GLY A 95 -1.59 4.22 0.68
C GLY A 95 -2.61 4.38 1.79
N THR A 96 -2.24 3.90 2.97
CA THR A 96 -3.00 4.14 4.21
C THR A 96 -2.85 5.62 4.59
N PRO A 97 -3.95 6.34 4.94
CA PRO A 97 -3.84 7.71 5.43
C PRO A 97 -2.97 7.77 6.70
N ALA A 98 -2.13 8.79 6.80
CA ALA A 98 -1.32 9.05 7.98
C ALA A 98 -1.90 10.24 8.75
N VAL A 99 -1.98 10.14 10.07
CA VAL A 99 -2.52 11.20 10.93
C VAL A 99 -1.47 11.62 11.93
N ALA A 100 -1.27 12.93 12.05
CA ALA A 100 -0.42 13.52 13.08
C ALA A 100 -0.99 14.87 13.50
N ALA A 101 -1.03 15.10 14.81
CA ALA A 101 -1.66 16.27 15.40
C ALA A 101 -3.09 16.43 14.86
N ASP A 102 -3.40 17.59 14.27
CA ASP A 102 -4.70 17.99 13.75
C ASP A 102 -4.87 17.71 12.25
N MET A 103 -4.02 16.87 11.65
CA MET A 103 -3.95 16.71 10.20
C MET A 103 -3.98 15.25 9.74
N VAL A 104 -4.67 15.01 8.61
CA VAL A 104 -4.72 13.74 7.87
C VAL A 104 -4.03 13.92 6.52
N TYR A 105 -3.04 13.08 6.23
CA TYR A 105 -2.23 13.10 5.02
C TYR A 105 -2.46 11.84 4.19
N PHE A 106 -2.59 12.00 2.88
CA PHE A 106 -2.67 10.86 1.97
C PHE A 106 -2.25 11.27 0.55
N GLY A 107 -1.82 10.28 -0.22
CA GLY A 107 -1.52 10.44 -1.64
C GLY A 107 -2.58 9.76 -2.51
N ASP A 108 -2.69 10.21 -3.76
CA ASP A 108 -3.55 9.58 -4.75
C ASP A 108 -2.81 9.13 -6.02
N TYR A 109 -3.49 8.30 -6.82
CA TYR A 109 -2.96 7.78 -8.08
C TYR A 109 -2.74 8.85 -9.17
N LYS A 110 -3.18 10.10 -8.93
CA LYS A 110 -2.96 11.23 -9.85
C LYS A 110 -1.73 12.06 -9.46
N GLY A 111 -1.00 11.65 -8.42
CA GLY A 111 0.18 12.36 -7.95
C GLY A 111 -0.15 13.54 -7.05
N LYS A 112 -1.37 13.62 -6.49
CA LYS A 112 -1.66 14.62 -5.46
C LYS A 112 -1.42 14.07 -4.07
N VAL A 113 -0.70 14.85 -3.28
CA VAL A 113 -0.58 14.69 -1.84
C VAL A 113 -1.52 15.70 -1.20
N TYR A 114 -2.38 15.24 -0.31
CA TYR A 114 -3.34 16.08 0.38
C TYR A 114 -3.02 16.15 1.86
N ALA A 115 -3.35 17.28 2.47
CA ALA A 115 -3.48 17.40 3.90
C ALA A 115 -4.83 18.01 4.26
N LEU A 116 -5.58 17.29 5.10
CA LEU A 116 -6.89 17.68 5.57
C LEU A 116 -6.83 17.95 7.06
N ASP A 117 -7.67 18.87 7.51
CA ASP A 117 -8.00 19.03 8.92
C ASP A 117 -8.65 17.74 9.45
N ALA A 118 -8.11 17.17 10.53
CA ALA A 118 -8.56 15.89 11.07
C ALA A 118 -9.98 15.95 11.67
N GLU A 119 -10.40 17.11 12.17
CA GLU A 119 -11.71 17.31 12.79
C GLU A 119 -12.80 17.56 11.73
N SER A 120 -12.54 18.38 10.73
CA SER A 120 -13.54 18.86 9.76
C SER A 120 -13.44 18.24 8.37
N GLY A 121 -12.32 17.59 8.03
CA GLY A 121 -12.04 17.07 6.69
C GLY A 121 -11.76 18.15 5.65
N VAL A 122 -11.63 19.41 6.06
CA VAL A 122 -11.34 20.53 5.16
C VAL A 122 -9.90 20.46 4.68
N LYS A 123 -9.69 20.50 3.36
CA LYS A 123 -8.36 20.58 2.75
C LYS A 123 -7.62 21.82 3.24
N ARG A 124 -6.47 21.63 3.88
CA ARG A 124 -5.55 22.70 4.28
C ARG A 124 -4.58 23.03 3.16
N TRP A 125 -4.02 22.01 2.54
CA TRP A 125 -3.13 22.14 1.38
C TRP A 125 -3.15 20.89 0.51
N ASP A 126 -2.68 21.04 -0.72
CA ASP A 126 -2.30 19.92 -1.59
C ASP A 126 -1.00 20.23 -2.33
N TYR A 127 -0.26 19.18 -2.69
CA TYR A 127 0.98 19.23 -3.46
C TYR A 127 0.85 18.27 -4.65
N THR A 128 1.43 18.60 -5.80
CA THR A 128 1.35 17.77 -7.01
C THR A 128 2.74 17.29 -7.42
N THR A 129 2.94 15.98 -7.46
CA THR A 129 4.11 15.29 -8.00
C THR A 129 3.93 15.02 -9.50
N ASP A 130 4.96 14.50 -10.16
CA ASP A 130 4.92 14.21 -11.60
C ASP A 130 4.39 12.80 -11.90
N GLY A 131 4.06 12.01 -10.87
CA GLY A 131 3.59 10.63 -10.99
C GLY A 131 2.72 10.16 -9.81
N PRO A 132 2.04 9.01 -9.94
CA PRO A 132 1.18 8.44 -8.90
C PRO A 132 1.84 8.30 -7.52
N ILE A 133 1.05 8.49 -6.45
CA ILE A 133 1.44 8.11 -5.09
C ILE A 133 0.78 6.77 -4.74
N ILE A 134 1.59 5.72 -4.63
CA ILE A 134 1.13 4.36 -4.30
C ILE A 134 1.30 4.05 -2.81
N GLY A 135 2.47 4.39 -2.26
CA GLY A 135 2.81 4.18 -0.86
C GLY A 135 2.06 5.13 0.08
N SER A 136 2.04 4.77 1.35
CA SER A 136 1.51 5.56 2.45
C SER A 136 2.49 6.68 2.83
N PRO A 137 2.02 7.89 3.19
CA PRO A 137 2.91 8.93 3.70
C PRO A 137 3.57 8.56 5.02
N ALA A 138 4.83 8.94 5.20
CA ALA A 138 5.52 8.88 6.48
C ALA A 138 5.56 10.26 7.13
N ILE A 139 5.36 10.32 8.45
CA ILE A 139 5.38 11.57 9.20
C ILE A 139 6.55 11.53 10.19
N ALA A 140 7.38 12.57 10.17
CA ALA A 140 8.50 12.72 11.11
C ALA A 140 8.64 14.19 11.52
N GLY A 141 8.23 14.50 12.76
CA GLY A 141 8.20 15.88 13.24
C GLY A 141 7.28 16.74 12.38
N ASN A 142 7.85 17.74 11.69
CA ASN A 142 7.13 18.63 10.79
C ASN A 142 7.26 18.24 9.30
N ALA A 143 7.73 17.02 9.00
CA ALA A 143 7.88 16.52 7.64
C ALA A 143 6.84 15.45 7.31
N VAL A 144 6.27 15.56 6.12
CA VAL A 144 5.49 14.51 5.43
C VAL A 144 6.33 14.02 4.25
N VAL A 145 6.72 12.76 4.29
CA VAL A 145 7.56 12.13 3.28
C VAL A 145 6.74 11.18 2.43
N VAL A 146 6.85 11.30 1.11
CA VAL A 146 6.13 10.45 0.14
C VAL A 146 7.03 10.02 -1.00
N GLY A 147 6.87 8.77 -1.43
CA GLY A 147 7.45 8.25 -2.67
C GLY A 147 6.44 8.35 -3.82
N SER A 148 6.94 8.63 -5.02
CA SER A 148 6.14 8.75 -6.24
C SER A 148 6.60 7.80 -7.33
N SER A 149 5.67 7.40 -8.20
CA SER A 149 5.93 6.66 -9.43
C SER A 149 6.70 7.46 -10.48
N ASP A 150 6.94 8.76 -10.27
CA ASP A 150 7.92 9.52 -11.06
C ASP A 150 9.39 9.24 -10.68
N GLY A 151 9.61 8.35 -9.70
CA GLY A 151 10.92 7.95 -9.22
C GLY A 151 11.55 8.93 -8.22
N LYS A 152 10.78 9.89 -7.70
CA LYS A 152 11.26 10.87 -6.72
C LYS A 152 10.65 10.64 -5.33
N LEU A 153 11.47 10.89 -4.32
CA LEU A 153 11.07 11.03 -2.93
C LEU A 153 10.91 12.52 -2.59
N TYR A 154 9.80 12.87 -1.98
CA TYR A 154 9.46 14.23 -1.57
C TYR A 154 9.40 14.32 -0.06
N ALA A 155 9.89 15.43 0.51
CA ALA A 155 9.67 15.81 1.89
C ALA A 155 8.98 17.18 1.92
N LEU A 156 7.79 17.23 2.50
CA LEU A 156 6.93 18.41 2.55
C LEU A 156 6.72 18.85 3.99
N ASP A 157 6.63 20.16 4.20
CA ASP A 157 6.23 20.75 5.47
C ASP A 157 4.81 20.32 5.81
N ALA A 158 4.63 19.72 6.99
CA ALA A 158 3.37 19.11 7.40
C ALA A 158 2.22 20.13 7.50
N GLN A 159 2.53 21.40 7.76
CA GLN A 159 1.53 22.44 7.97
C GLN A 159 1.19 23.22 6.70
N THR A 160 2.14 23.39 5.79
CA THR A 160 2.02 24.26 4.63
C THR A 160 2.07 23.54 3.28
N GLY A 161 2.57 22.30 3.25
CA GLY A 161 2.82 21.54 2.03
C GLY A 161 4.00 22.04 1.21
N ALA A 162 4.78 23.01 1.73
CA ALA A 162 5.97 23.51 1.05
C ALA A 162 7.07 22.44 1.03
N SER A 163 7.84 22.35 -0.06
CA SER A 163 9.00 21.46 -0.11
C SER A 163 10.02 21.84 0.97
N LEU A 164 10.48 20.86 1.75
CA LEU A 164 11.53 21.03 2.74
C LEU A 164 12.93 21.02 2.10
N TRP A 165 13.05 20.40 0.93
CA TRP A 165 14.30 20.35 0.16
C TRP A 165 14.25 21.30 -1.03
N ASN A 166 15.43 21.68 -1.53
CA ASN A 166 15.54 22.48 -2.75
C ASN A 166 14.96 21.74 -3.97
N GLU A 167 15.20 20.43 -4.04
CA GLU A 167 14.68 19.55 -5.07
C GLU A 167 14.32 18.19 -4.44
N PRO A 168 13.30 17.48 -4.97
CA PRO A 168 13.01 16.10 -4.57
C PRO A 168 14.20 15.18 -4.83
N PHE A 169 14.38 14.16 -3.99
CA PHE A 169 15.45 13.18 -4.19
C PHE A 169 15.07 12.23 -5.32
N ALA A 170 15.82 12.26 -6.43
CA ALA A 170 15.52 11.49 -7.63
C ALA A 170 16.22 10.11 -7.64
N THR A 171 15.51 9.11 -8.14
CA THR A 171 16.00 7.75 -8.40
C THR A 171 15.68 7.32 -9.84
N GLU A 172 16.18 6.16 -10.26
CA GLU A 172 15.97 5.66 -11.63
C GLU A 172 14.67 4.84 -11.79
N GLY A 173 13.99 4.50 -10.69
CA GLY A 173 12.81 3.64 -10.69
C GLY A 173 11.68 4.14 -9.80
N GLU A 174 10.46 3.65 -10.05
CA GLU A 174 9.25 4.05 -9.31
C GLU A 174 9.35 3.69 -7.82
N ILE A 175 8.86 4.58 -6.95
CA ILE A 175 8.82 4.34 -5.50
C ILE A 175 7.39 3.97 -5.10
N TRP A 176 7.15 2.67 -4.88
CA TRP A 176 5.83 2.14 -4.50
C TRP A 176 5.69 1.81 -3.01
N CYS A 177 6.81 1.65 -2.30
CA CYS A 177 6.80 1.31 -0.89
C CYS A 177 6.42 2.52 -0.01
N ASP A 178 6.01 2.27 1.22
CA ASP A 178 5.93 3.34 2.22
C ASP A 178 7.36 3.70 2.66
N PRO A 179 7.79 4.98 2.58
CA PRO A 179 9.04 5.40 3.19
C PRO A 179 8.99 5.21 4.71
N VAL A 180 10.13 4.95 5.34
CA VAL A 180 10.23 4.83 6.80
C VAL A 180 11.29 5.77 7.33
N VAL A 181 10.94 6.59 8.31
CA VAL A 181 11.88 7.51 8.95
C VAL A 181 12.30 6.95 10.30
N ALA A 182 13.62 6.83 10.53
CA ALA A 182 14.20 6.51 11.82
C ALA A 182 15.56 7.19 11.97
N ASP A 183 15.81 7.80 13.13
CA ASP A 183 17.07 8.48 13.46
C ASP A 183 17.53 9.50 12.38
N ASN A 184 16.60 10.33 11.91
CA ASN A 184 16.78 11.33 10.84
C ASN A 184 17.09 10.75 9.43
N LEU A 185 17.02 9.43 9.26
CA LEU A 185 17.19 8.78 7.97
C LEU A 185 15.86 8.27 7.44
N ILE A 186 15.63 8.49 6.15
CA ILE A 186 14.51 7.97 5.38
C ILE A 186 14.99 6.74 4.62
N TYR A 187 14.35 5.60 4.88
CA TYR A 187 14.61 4.34 4.19
C TYR A 187 13.46 4.01 3.25
N PHE A 188 13.80 3.70 2.00
CA PHE A 188 12.81 3.32 0.99
C PHE A 188 13.47 2.51 -0.12
N GLY A 189 12.71 1.57 -0.67
CA GLY A 189 13.06 0.81 -1.87
C GLY A 189 12.35 1.33 -3.11
N ASN A 190 12.85 0.95 -4.29
CA ASN A 190 12.19 1.25 -5.55
C ASN A 190 12.08 0.01 -6.46
N LEU A 191 11.41 0.19 -7.60
CA LEU A 191 11.21 -0.86 -8.59
C LEU A 191 12.45 -1.13 -9.46
N ASP A 192 13.50 -0.33 -9.36
CA ASP A 192 14.80 -0.54 -10.04
C ASP A 192 15.82 -1.23 -9.12
N HIS A 193 15.31 -2.00 -8.16
CA HIS A 193 16.07 -2.92 -7.31
C HIS A 193 17.06 -2.23 -6.35
N LYS A 194 16.86 -0.95 -6.05
CA LYS A 194 17.68 -0.19 -5.11
C LYS A 194 16.96 0.08 -3.80
N LEU A 195 17.71 0.03 -2.72
CA LEU A 195 17.35 0.50 -1.39
C LEU A 195 18.19 1.72 -1.04
N TYR A 196 17.54 2.76 -0.54
CA TYR A 196 18.18 4.02 -0.21
C TYR A 196 18.03 4.35 1.28
N ALA A 197 19.02 5.02 1.82
CA ALA A 197 18.89 5.86 3.01
C ALA A 197 19.24 7.30 2.66
N VAL A 198 18.30 8.20 2.91
CA VAL A 198 18.41 9.64 2.63
C VAL A 198 18.27 10.42 3.94
N ASP A 199 19.10 11.42 4.13
CA ASP A 199 19.02 12.31 5.29
C ASP A 199 17.77 13.19 5.19
N LEU A 200 16.92 13.18 6.23
CA LEU A 200 15.63 13.89 6.22
C LEU A 200 15.81 15.42 6.15
N GLU A 201 16.83 15.97 6.80
CA GLU A 201 17.01 17.42 6.87
C GLU A 201 17.50 17.99 5.53
N SER A 202 18.49 17.34 4.92
CA SER A 202 19.17 17.84 3.73
C SER A 202 18.63 17.26 2.42
N GLY A 203 17.93 16.13 2.46
CA GLY A 203 17.50 15.38 1.27
C GLY A 203 18.66 14.71 0.52
N GLN A 204 19.81 14.55 1.17
CA GLN A 204 21.00 13.98 0.56
C GLN A 204 21.12 12.48 0.80
N LEU A 205 21.65 11.77 -0.19
CA LEU A 205 21.97 10.35 -0.09
C LEU A 205 22.99 10.12 1.03
N VAL A 206 22.67 9.20 1.95
CA VAL A 206 23.61 8.71 2.97
C VAL A 206 24.25 7.40 2.51
N TRP A 207 23.43 6.45 2.06
CA TRP A 207 23.90 5.24 1.41
C TRP A 207 22.83 4.65 0.49
N GLU A 208 23.25 3.88 -0.51
CA GLU A 208 22.36 3.06 -1.35
C GLU A 208 22.90 1.62 -1.47
N ARG A 209 22.03 0.70 -1.86
CA ARG A 209 22.38 -0.70 -2.10
C ARG A 209 21.53 -1.32 -3.20
N ASP A 210 22.19 -2.03 -4.11
CA ASP A 210 21.55 -2.82 -5.17
C ASP A 210 21.15 -4.22 -4.70
N PHE A 211 20.05 -4.71 -5.27
CA PHE A 211 19.49 -6.05 -5.13
C PHE A 211 19.18 -6.63 -6.51
N GLU A 212 18.82 -7.92 -6.58
CA GLU A 212 18.48 -8.58 -7.86
C GLU A 212 16.99 -8.44 -8.21
N GLY A 213 16.16 -7.95 -7.29
CA GLY A 213 14.72 -7.77 -7.49
C GLY A 213 14.19 -6.49 -6.88
N ALA A 214 13.06 -6.04 -7.41
CA ALA A 214 12.36 -4.84 -6.96
C ALA A 214 12.00 -4.87 -5.47
N ILE A 215 11.95 -3.69 -4.88
CA ILE A 215 11.66 -3.48 -3.46
C ILE A 215 10.42 -2.61 -3.35
N ALA A 216 9.25 -3.25 -3.43
CA ALA A 216 7.97 -2.59 -3.15
C ALA A 216 7.50 -2.77 -1.69
N SER A 217 8.18 -3.63 -0.91
CA SER A 217 7.82 -3.84 0.49
C SER A 217 8.22 -2.67 1.37
N THR A 218 7.37 -2.34 2.34
CA THR A 218 7.66 -1.33 3.35
C THR A 218 8.79 -1.81 4.27
N PRO A 219 9.90 -1.07 4.41
CA PRO A 219 10.97 -1.44 5.31
C PRO A 219 10.54 -1.46 6.79
N LEU A 220 11.31 -2.15 7.62
CA LEU A 220 11.19 -2.08 9.08
C LEU A 220 12.53 -1.75 9.71
N VAL A 221 12.59 -0.65 10.46
CA VAL A 221 13.76 -0.29 11.26
C VAL A 221 13.49 -0.61 12.73
N VAL A 222 14.31 -1.46 13.33
CA VAL A 222 14.25 -1.76 14.76
C VAL A 222 15.63 -2.16 15.27
N GLU A 223 16.01 -1.63 16.44
CA GLU A 223 17.29 -1.96 17.11
C GLU A 223 18.53 -1.78 16.21
N GLY A 224 18.57 -0.70 15.41
CA GLY A 224 19.67 -0.41 14.48
C GLY A 224 19.76 -1.33 13.27
N ARG A 225 18.73 -2.16 13.02
CA ARG A 225 18.62 -3.04 11.86
C ARG A 225 17.48 -2.60 10.97
N LEU A 226 17.69 -2.77 9.66
CA LEU A 226 16.72 -2.52 8.62
C LEU A 226 16.34 -3.85 7.96
N TYR A 227 15.06 -4.19 7.96
CA TYR A 227 14.54 -5.41 7.35
C TYR A 227 13.70 -5.07 6.13
N ILE A 228 13.94 -5.79 5.03
CA ILE A 228 13.29 -5.56 3.74
C ILE A 228 13.04 -6.88 3.02
N GLY A 229 11.89 -6.97 2.36
CA GLY A 229 11.55 -8.04 1.44
C GLY A 229 11.64 -7.60 -0.01
N THR A 230 12.03 -8.51 -0.89
CA THR A 230 12.24 -8.23 -2.32
C THR A 230 11.46 -9.19 -3.22
N PHE A 231 11.31 -8.83 -4.50
CA PHE A 231 10.64 -9.66 -5.52
C PHE A 231 11.54 -10.76 -6.12
N GLU A 232 12.72 -10.97 -5.56
CA GLU A 232 13.54 -12.17 -5.81
C GLU A 232 13.26 -13.27 -4.76
N SER A 233 12.13 -13.18 -4.06
CA SER A 233 11.70 -14.12 -3.01
C SER A 233 12.66 -14.18 -1.80
N LYS A 234 13.38 -13.08 -1.54
CA LYS A 234 14.35 -12.98 -0.43
C LYS A 234 13.98 -11.89 0.57
N PHE A 235 14.32 -12.15 1.83
CA PHE A 235 14.13 -11.24 2.95
C PHE A 235 15.47 -11.01 3.65
N TYR A 236 15.82 -9.73 3.81
CA TYR A 236 17.13 -9.29 4.24
C TYR A 236 17.07 -8.61 5.61
N ALA A 237 18.19 -8.69 6.33
CA ALA A 237 18.47 -7.79 7.45
C ALA A 237 19.78 -7.06 7.18
N LEU A 238 19.75 -5.74 7.31
CA LEU A 238 20.85 -4.83 7.06
C LEU A 238 21.12 -3.99 8.31
N ASP A 239 22.31 -3.40 8.36
CA ASP A 239 22.66 -2.35 9.29
C ASP A 239 21.98 -1.06 8.83
N ALA A 240 21.16 -0.44 9.68
CA ALA A 240 20.42 0.75 9.28
C ALA A 240 21.34 1.93 8.96
N ALA A 241 22.47 2.07 9.66
CA ALA A 241 23.39 3.19 9.47
C ALA A 241 24.26 3.06 8.20
N THR A 242 24.54 1.85 7.74
CA THR A 242 25.53 1.61 6.66
C THR A 242 24.98 0.84 5.45
N GLY A 243 23.78 0.27 5.53
CA GLY A 243 23.23 -0.61 4.49
C GLY A 243 23.91 -1.98 4.37
N GLY A 244 24.93 -2.26 5.19
CA GLY A 244 25.69 -3.51 5.17
C GLY A 244 24.87 -4.72 5.66
N PRO A 245 25.13 -5.96 5.19
CA PRO A 245 24.34 -7.12 5.59
C PRO A 245 24.57 -7.48 7.06
N LYS A 246 23.49 -7.80 7.80
CA LYS A 246 23.54 -8.28 9.20
C LYS A 246 23.32 -9.77 9.33
N TRP A 247 22.62 -10.40 8.39
CA TRP A 247 22.53 -11.85 8.29
C TRP A 247 23.62 -12.38 7.36
N VAL A 248 24.03 -13.63 7.59
CA VAL A 248 25.05 -14.31 6.76
C VAL A 248 24.50 -14.58 5.36
N GLN A 249 23.21 -14.94 5.28
CA GLN A 249 22.45 -15.11 4.05
C GLN A 249 21.04 -14.53 4.27
N PRO A 250 20.39 -13.98 3.23
CA PRO A 250 18.98 -13.66 3.32
C PRO A 250 18.14 -14.93 3.56
N PHE A 251 16.96 -14.73 4.14
CA PHE A 251 15.95 -15.78 4.17
C PHE A 251 15.29 -15.86 2.78
N GLU A 252 15.10 -17.07 2.26
CA GLU A 252 14.50 -17.31 0.94
C GLU A 252 13.18 -18.08 1.09
N ALA A 253 12.16 -17.57 0.40
CA ALA A 253 10.82 -18.13 0.31
C ALA A 253 10.55 -18.63 -1.12
N GLU A 254 9.38 -19.21 -1.38
CA GLU A 254 9.05 -19.71 -2.73
C GLU A 254 8.47 -18.62 -3.64
N ASN A 255 8.13 -17.46 -3.08
CA ASN A 255 7.59 -16.31 -3.80
C ASN A 255 7.92 -14.99 -3.08
N TRP A 256 7.47 -13.88 -3.67
CA TRP A 256 7.86 -12.52 -3.29
C TRP A 256 7.43 -12.12 -1.88
N PHE A 257 8.24 -11.24 -1.29
CA PHE A 257 7.86 -10.48 -0.11
C PHE A 257 7.32 -9.11 -0.53
N TRP A 258 6.03 -8.89 -0.27
CA TRP A 258 5.32 -7.67 -0.66
C TRP A 258 5.01 -6.74 0.53
N THR A 259 4.81 -7.31 1.72
CA THR A 259 4.18 -6.62 2.85
C THR A 259 5.19 -6.08 3.86
N LYS A 260 4.78 -5.09 4.65
CA LYS A 260 5.53 -4.66 5.84
C LYS A 260 5.69 -5.82 6.84
N PRO A 261 6.91 -6.11 7.34
CA PRO A 261 7.11 -7.09 8.39
C PRO A 261 6.76 -6.52 9.78
N ALA A 262 6.35 -7.39 10.70
CA ALA A 262 6.16 -7.07 12.12
C ALA A 262 7.32 -7.57 12.97
N PHE A 263 7.60 -6.91 14.08
CA PHE A 263 8.61 -7.34 15.05
C PHE A 263 8.01 -7.44 16.45
N SER A 264 8.34 -8.53 17.14
CA SER A 264 8.09 -8.67 18.58
C SER A 264 9.08 -9.65 19.20
N GLU A 265 9.65 -9.27 20.35
CA GLU A 265 10.51 -10.13 21.17
C GLU A 265 11.64 -10.83 20.37
N GLY A 266 12.36 -10.08 19.53
CA GLY A 266 13.47 -10.62 18.73
C GLY A 266 13.02 -11.55 17.60
N THR A 267 11.74 -11.50 17.20
CA THR A 267 11.18 -12.28 16.10
C THR A 267 10.59 -11.34 15.05
N ILE A 268 10.93 -11.58 13.78
CA ILE A 268 10.31 -10.94 12.63
C ILE A 268 9.21 -11.84 12.10
N TYR A 269 8.04 -11.27 11.83
CA TYR A 269 6.92 -11.93 11.18
C TYR A 269 6.69 -11.30 9.81
N VAL A 270 6.78 -12.09 8.75
CA VAL A 270 6.71 -11.57 7.38
C VAL A 270 5.90 -12.51 6.48
N GLY A 271 4.94 -11.94 5.77
CA GLY A 271 4.11 -12.64 4.81
C GLY A 271 4.76 -12.74 3.44
N SER A 272 4.54 -13.86 2.76
CA SER A 272 4.97 -14.08 1.38
C SER A 272 3.78 -14.39 0.48
N LEU A 273 3.95 -14.10 -0.81
CA LEU A 273 3.02 -14.49 -1.86
C LEU A 273 3.03 -16.02 -2.14
N ASP A 274 3.80 -16.81 -1.41
CA ASP A 274 3.73 -18.28 -1.45
C ASP A 274 2.67 -18.85 -0.49
N SER A 275 1.81 -17.98 0.06
CA SER A 275 0.77 -18.32 1.02
C SER A 275 1.30 -18.70 2.40
N ASN A 276 2.50 -18.26 2.79
CA ASN A 276 3.02 -18.45 4.13
C ASN A 276 3.22 -17.12 4.88
N ILE A 277 2.96 -17.17 6.19
CA ILE A 277 3.52 -16.26 7.18
C ILE A 277 4.72 -16.95 7.84
N TYR A 278 5.86 -16.28 7.83
CA TYR A 278 7.12 -16.78 8.41
C TYR A 278 7.44 -16.06 9.70
N ALA A 279 7.89 -16.80 10.72
CA ALA A 279 8.56 -16.23 11.88
C ALA A 279 10.06 -16.50 11.79
N LEU A 280 10.84 -15.42 11.78
CA LEU A 280 12.29 -15.45 11.62
C LEU A 280 12.96 -14.89 12.88
N ASP A 281 14.08 -15.48 13.27
CA ASP A 281 14.94 -14.88 14.28
C ASP A 281 15.55 -13.57 13.76
N ALA A 282 15.25 -12.46 14.43
CA ALA A 282 15.65 -11.13 13.97
C ALA A 282 17.18 -10.97 13.87
N LYS A 283 17.92 -11.68 14.74
CA LYS A 283 19.38 -11.59 14.77
C LYS A 283 20.04 -12.35 13.63
N THR A 284 19.53 -13.54 13.30
CA THR A 284 20.20 -14.53 12.44
C THR A 284 19.51 -14.81 11.11
N GLY A 285 18.22 -14.51 10.98
CA GLY A 285 17.40 -14.89 9.82
C GLY A 285 16.92 -16.33 9.83
N GLY A 286 17.26 -17.09 10.88
CA GLY A 286 16.83 -18.47 11.03
C GLY A 286 15.31 -18.56 11.18
N ARG A 287 14.66 -19.38 10.35
CA ARG A 287 13.22 -19.66 10.45
C ARG A 287 12.91 -20.37 11.76
N LYS A 288 12.10 -19.73 12.63
CA LYS A 288 11.55 -20.31 13.86
C LYS A 288 10.37 -21.22 13.53
N TRP A 289 9.43 -20.73 12.73
CA TRP A 289 8.29 -21.50 12.23
C TRP A 289 7.72 -20.87 10.94
N ALA A 290 6.85 -21.60 10.25
CA ALA A 290 6.05 -21.10 9.14
C ALA A 290 4.63 -21.63 9.27
N LYS A 291 3.64 -20.83 8.83
CA LYS A 291 2.24 -21.24 8.75
C LYS A 291 1.72 -20.96 7.34
N GLN A 292 1.25 -22.01 6.69
CA GLN A 292 0.58 -21.91 5.40
C GLN A 292 -0.88 -21.50 5.61
N THR A 293 -1.32 -20.46 4.90
CA THR A 293 -2.72 -20.02 4.77
C THR A 293 -3.32 -20.59 3.48
N GLY A 294 -4.62 -20.38 3.26
CA GLY A 294 -5.28 -20.83 2.02
C GLY A 294 -4.96 -19.98 0.79
N GLY A 295 -4.30 -18.83 0.94
CA GLY A 295 -3.91 -17.95 -0.15
C GLY A 295 -2.76 -17.01 0.22
N GLU A 296 -2.32 -16.23 -0.77
CA GLU A 296 -1.17 -15.32 -0.67
C GLU A 296 -1.30 -14.30 0.48
N ILE A 297 -0.20 -13.97 1.14
CA ILE A 297 -0.18 -12.91 2.15
C ILE A 297 0.17 -11.58 1.47
N ARG A 298 -0.86 -10.79 1.15
CA ARG A 298 -0.73 -9.47 0.53
C ARG A 298 -0.92 -8.30 1.50
N SER A 299 -1.39 -8.60 2.71
CA SER A 299 -1.59 -7.64 3.78
C SER A 299 -0.57 -7.86 4.90
N ALA A 300 -0.06 -6.77 5.47
CA ALA A 300 0.88 -6.83 6.59
C ALA A 300 0.27 -7.56 7.79
N ALA A 301 1.06 -8.39 8.44
CA ALA A 301 0.67 -8.99 9.71
C ALA A 301 0.85 -7.97 10.84
N VAL A 302 -0.04 -8.00 11.84
CA VAL A 302 0.02 -7.12 13.02
C VAL A 302 0.01 -7.94 14.29
N ILE A 303 0.63 -7.42 15.35
CA ILE A 303 0.66 -8.07 16.66
C ILE A 303 -0.04 -7.18 17.66
N VAL A 304 -1.05 -7.73 18.32
CA VAL A 304 -1.85 -7.04 19.33
C VAL A 304 -2.28 -8.05 20.39
N ASP A 305 -2.12 -7.71 21.67
CA ASP A 305 -2.44 -8.56 22.82
C ASP A 305 -1.88 -9.99 22.71
N GLY A 306 -0.65 -10.09 22.21
CA GLY A 306 0.06 -11.35 22.02
C GLY A 306 -0.56 -12.27 20.95
N VAL A 307 -1.39 -11.74 20.06
CA VAL A 307 -1.92 -12.43 18.87
C VAL A 307 -1.28 -11.84 17.62
N LEU A 308 -0.72 -12.70 16.77
CA LEU A 308 -0.31 -12.32 15.41
C LEU A 308 -1.53 -12.47 14.50
N VAL A 309 -2.06 -11.36 14.01
CA VAL A 309 -3.21 -11.34 13.11
C VAL A 309 -2.72 -11.23 11.67
N VAL A 310 -3.18 -12.15 10.83
CA VAL A 310 -2.74 -12.32 9.44
C VAL A 310 -3.96 -12.38 8.53
N ALA A 311 -4.03 -11.47 7.57
CA ALA A 311 -5.04 -11.46 6.51
C ALA A 311 -4.48 -12.13 5.25
N SER A 312 -5.26 -13.03 4.65
CA SER A 312 -4.85 -13.81 3.48
C SER A 312 -5.80 -13.55 2.30
N ASN A 313 -5.26 -13.70 1.09
CA ASN A 313 -5.99 -13.46 -0.15
C ASN A 313 -7.09 -14.52 -0.43
N ASP A 314 -7.16 -15.59 0.37
CA ASP A 314 -8.30 -16.53 0.41
C ASP A 314 -9.55 -15.96 1.09
N GLY A 315 -9.45 -14.73 1.62
CA GLY A 315 -10.52 -14.01 2.30
C GLY A 315 -10.67 -14.34 3.77
N LYS A 316 -9.69 -15.02 4.36
CA LYS A 316 -9.66 -15.35 5.78
C LYS A 316 -8.68 -14.49 6.56
N VAL A 317 -9.06 -14.24 7.80
CA VAL A 317 -8.20 -13.65 8.84
C VAL A 317 -7.85 -14.75 9.83
N TYR A 318 -6.58 -14.84 10.20
CA TYR A 318 -6.02 -15.83 11.11
C TYR A 318 -5.49 -15.13 12.34
N GLY A 319 -5.77 -15.64 13.54
CA GLY A 319 -5.11 -15.23 14.77
C GLY A 319 -4.19 -16.33 15.25
N LEU A 320 -2.90 -16.05 15.24
CA LEU A 320 -1.86 -17.02 15.55
C LEU A 320 -1.17 -16.67 16.86
N ASP A 321 -0.71 -17.68 17.58
CA ASP A 321 0.24 -17.50 18.67
C ASP A 321 1.63 -17.19 18.07
N PRO A 322 2.21 -15.99 18.31
CA PRO A 322 3.47 -15.59 17.72
C PRO A 322 4.63 -16.55 18.04
N ARG A 323 4.55 -17.31 19.13
CA ARG A 323 5.64 -18.18 19.59
C ARG A 323 5.77 -19.46 18.76
N ASN A 324 4.68 -19.94 18.18
CA ASN A 324 4.65 -21.26 17.52
C ASN A 324 3.82 -21.32 16.23
N GLY A 325 3.08 -20.26 15.86
CA GLY A 325 2.26 -20.21 14.65
C GLY A 325 0.95 -21.00 14.73
N ASN A 326 0.58 -21.53 15.91
CA ASN A 326 -0.69 -22.22 16.10
C ASN A 326 -1.84 -21.21 16.14
N GLU A 327 -2.98 -21.61 15.60
CA GLU A 327 -4.21 -20.81 15.65
C GLU A 327 -4.69 -20.65 17.10
N LYS A 328 -4.86 -19.42 17.56
CA LYS A 328 -5.52 -19.08 18.82
C LYS A 328 -7.04 -19.14 18.70
N TRP A 329 -7.55 -18.93 17.50
CA TRP A 329 -8.96 -19.03 17.15
C TRP A 329 -9.12 -19.48 15.70
N ALA A 330 -10.26 -20.09 15.39
CA ALA A 330 -10.54 -20.61 14.06
C ALA A 330 -10.58 -19.48 13.02
N PRO A 331 -9.96 -19.63 11.84
CA PRO A 331 -9.88 -18.54 10.86
C PRO A 331 -11.25 -17.93 10.55
N ARG A 332 -11.31 -16.60 10.61
CA ARG A 332 -12.52 -15.83 10.33
C ARG A 332 -12.64 -15.63 8.83
N ASP A 333 -13.70 -16.16 8.24
CA ASP A 333 -14.00 -15.96 6.83
C ASP A 333 -14.75 -14.63 6.63
N LEU A 334 -14.24 -13.77 5.76
CA LEU A 334 -14.90 -12.53 5.33
C LEU A 334 -15.47 -12.68 3.90
N ASP A 335 -15.27 -13.83 3.24
CA ASP A 335 -15.66 -14.11 1.85
C ASP A 335 -15.07 -13.12 0.81
N VAL A 336 -14.02 -12.37 1.20
CA VAL A 336 -13.34 -11.40 0.35
C VAL A 336 -11.87 -11.24 0.72
N PRO A 337 -10.98 -11.06 -0.28
CA PRO A 337 -9.59 -10.73 -0.01
C PRO A 337 -9.42 -9.48 0.85
N ILE A 338 -8.43 -9.51 1.73
CA ILE A 338 -7.95 -8.35 2.47
C ILE A 338 -6.56 -8.00 1.96
N LEU A 339 -6.48 -6.93 1.18
CA LEU A 339 -5.22 -6.41 0.63
C LEU A 339 -4.65 -5.28 1.48
N ALA A 340 -5.54 -4.53 2.12
CA ALA A 340 -5.19 -3.37 2.91
C ALA A 340 -4.48 -3.78 4.21
N HIS A 341 -3.50 -3.00 4.65
CA HIS A 341 -2.81 -3.24 5.92
C HIS A 341 -3.78 -3.03 7.09
N PRO A 342 -3.93 -3.97 8.04
CA PRO A 342 -4.73 -3.77 9.23
C PRO A 342 -4.16 -2.67 10.12
N TRP A 343 -5.04 -2.01 10.85
CA TRP A 343 -4.67 -1.13 11.95
C TRP A 343 -5.03 -1.77 13.29
N THR A 344 -4.27 -1.46 14.33
CA THR A 344 -4.53 -1.96 15.68
C THR A 344 -4.60 -0.82 16.68
N GLU A 345 -5.60 -0.86 17.55
CA GLU A 345 -5.73 0.05 18.70
C GLU A 345 -6.34 -0.74 19.86
N GLU A 346 -5.71 -0.68 21.04
CA GLU A 346 -6.08 -1.51 22.20
C GLU A 346 -6.16 -3.01 21.82
N ASN A 347 -7.25 -3.71 22.15
CA ASN A 347 -7.53 -5.11 21.80
C ASN A 347 -8.29 -5.27 20.47
N LYS A 348 -8.20 -4.28 19.57
CA LYS A 348 -8.99 -4.27 18.32
C LYS A 348 -8.08 -4.29 17.11
N VAL A 349 -8.54 -5.02 16.08
CA VAL A 349 -7.98 -5.02 14.74
C VAL A 349 -9.01 -4.45 13.79
N TYR A 350 -8.62 -3.43 13.03
CA TYR A 350 -9.43 -2.79 12.01
C TYR A 350 -8.97 -3.23 10.63
N LEU A 351 -9.90 -3.66 9.80
CA LEU A 351 -9.64 -4.17 8.46
C LEU A 351 -10.53 -3.43 7.45
N ALA A 352 -9.99 -3.15 6.27
CA ALA A 352 -10.74 -2.70 5.11
C ALA A 352 -10.74 -3.80 4.04
N ASP A 353 -11.92 -4.16 3.55
CA ASP A 353 -12.09 -5.23 2.58
C ASP A 353 -12.23 -4.72 1.13
N GLN A 354 -12.18 -5.64 0.16
CA GLN A 354 -12.35 -5.31 -1.27
C GLN A 354 -13.81 -5.08 -1.71
N LYS A 355 -14.77 -5.10 -0.77
CA LYS A 355 -16.19 -4.71 -0.96
C LYS A 355 -16.50 -3.33 -0.35
N ASN A 356 -15.48 -2.55 0.04
CA ASN A 356 -15.63 -1.23 0.65
C ASN A 356 -16.29 -1.27 2.05
N MET A 357 -16.05 -2.35 2.81
CA MET A 357 -16.45 -2.53 4.20
C MET A 357 -15.26 -2.34 5.15
N LEU A 358 -15.56 -1.80 6.32
CA LEU A 358 -14.69 -1.77 7.49
C LEU A 358 -15.16 -2.80 8.49
N HIS A 359 -14.22 -3.53 9.07
CA HIS A 359 -14.44 -4.49 10.14
C HIS A 359 -13.62 -4.11 11.36
N ALA A 360 -14.21 -4.23 12.55
CA ALA A 360 -13.48 -4.24 13.81
C ALA A 360 -13.58 -5.62 14.44
N LEU A 361 -12.45 -6.26 14.67
CA LEU A 361 -12.35 -7.57 15.31
C LEU A 361 -11.69 -7.43 16.68
N GLU A 362 -12.13 -8.25 17.64
CA GLU A 362 -11.44 -8.45 18.92
C GLU A 362 -10.24 -9.36 18.71
N ALA A 363 -9.03 -8.91 19.06
CA ALA A 363 -7.80 -9.59 18.67
C ALA A 363 -7.67 -11.00 19.30
N GLU A 364 -8.00 -11.11 20.59
CA GLU A 364 -7.85 -12.37 21.33
C GLU A 364 -8.78 -13.50 20.86
N THR A 365 -9.93 -13.17 20.27
CA THR A 365 -10.98 -14.15 19.93
C THR A 365 -11.29 -14.23 18.44
N GLY A 366 -10.86 -13.24 17.65
CA GLY A 366 -11.24 -13.10 16.23
C GLY A 366 -12.71 -12.73 16.01
N ARG A 367 -13.44 -12.42 17.10
CA ARG A 367 -14.87 -12.07 17.03
C ARG A 367 -15.05 -10.69 16.42
N GLU A 368 -15.94 -10.59 15.43
CA GLU A 368 -16.35 -9.31 14.89
C GLU A 368 -17.13 -8.52 15.94
N ILE A 369 -16.63 -7.34 16.26
CA ILE A 369 -17.26 -6.36 17.15
C ILE A 369 -18.34 -5.61 16.36
N TRP A 370 -17.98 -5.15 15.17
CA TRP A 370 -18.90 -4.53 14.22
C TRP A 370 -18.30 -4.54 12.81
N SER A 371 -19.15 -4.34 11.82
CA SER A 371 -18.78 -3.98 10.45
C SER A 371 -19.67 -2.86 9.93
N THR A 372 -19.13 -2.02 9.03
CA THR A 372 -19.87 -0.92 8.39
C THR A 372 -19.33 -0.66 7.00
N ALA A 373 -20.18 -0.21 6.08
CA ALA A 373 -19.72 0.26 4.77
C ALA A 373 -19.00 1.61 4.93
N ILE A 374 -17.98 1.85 4.09
CA ILE A 374 -17.31 3.16 3.99
C ILE A 374 -18.22 4.18 3.29
N GLU A 375 -19.07 3.72 2.35
CA GLU A 375 -20.00 4.56 1.57
C GLU A 375 -21.35 3.90 1.30
#